data_AF-A0A7V8BGG0-F1
#
_entry.id   AF-A0A7V8BGG0-F1
#
_cell.length_a   1.000
_cell.length_b   1.000
_cell.length_c   1.000
_cell.angle_alpha   90.00
_cell.angle_beta   90.00
_cell.angle_gamma   90.00
#
_symmetry.space_group_name_H-M   'P 1'
#
loop_
_entity.id
_entity.type
_entity.pdbx_description
1 polymer ?
#
loop_
_entity_poly.entity_id
_entity_poly.type
_entity_poly.pdbx_seq_one_letter_code
_entity_poly.pdbx_strand_id
1 'polypeptide(L)'
;ALACNNGKISCQGEVGPAPESCDGLDNDCDGVTDEGCACAPGAIRDCSIALGPCSLGQQVCLPGGTWSDSCSGTVPQPETCDGVDNNCNGAVDEGVLNRCGVCGPEPAEICDYIDNDCDGAVDEGVSNVCGGCWVVGPEEYALGIADCDSIDNDCDGVIDETDSPVTCGIGVCERSIDSVCDICQPGAPASPIEHLNLDNCNNAVDDDCDGLTDSEEFPDCFSLQGGG
;
A
#
# COMPACT_ATOMS: atom_id res chain seq x y z
N ALA A 1 17.94 76.92 -23.12
CA ALA A 1 18.25 78.37 -23.30
C ALA A 1 17.27 78.95 -24.31
N LEU A 2 16.60 80.07 -24.02
CA LEU A 2 15.55 80.56 -24.93
C LEU A 2 16.14 81.17 -26.21
N ALA A 3 15.65 80.74 -27.37
CA ALA A 3 16.02 81.27 -28.68
C ALA A 3 14.78 81.63 -29.51
N CYS A 4 14.89 82.67 -30.33
CA CYS A 4 13.81 83.08 -31.21
C CYS A 4 13.95 82.36 -32.56
N ASN A 5 13.03 81.44 -32.86
CA ASN A 5 12.95 80.75 -34.14
C ASN A 5 11.62 81.12 -34.81
N ASN A 6 11.67 81.67 -36.03
CA ASN A 6 10.52 82.18 -36.79
C ASN A 6 9.55 83.09 -36.01
N GLY A 7 10.09 83.98 -35.16
CA GLY A 7 9.29 84.97 -34.42
C GLY A 7 8.53 84.43 -33.22
N LYS A 8 8.69 83.13 -32.89
CA LYS A 8 8.21 82.54 -31.64
C LYS A 8 9.42 82.31 -30.72
N ILE A 9 9.29 82.71 -29.46
CA ILE A 9 10.26 82.29 -28.43
C ILE A 9 10.09 80.78 -28.27
N SER A 10 11.17 80.04 -28.50
CA SER A 10 11.25 78.60 -28.32
C SER A 10 12.41 78.30 -27.40
N CYS A 11 12.20 77.41 -26.45
CA CYS A 11 13.28 76.81 -25.70
C CYS A 11 14.21 76.06 -26.66
N GLN A 12 15.52 76.34 -26.60
CA GLN A 12 16.54 75.71 -27.44
C GLN A 12 17.58 75.04 -26.53
N GLY A 13 17.75 73.72 -26.71
CA GLY A 13 18.56 72.89 -25.82
C GLY A 13 17.94 72.71 -24.44
N GLU A 14 16.61 72.60 -24.36
CA GLU A 14 15.96 72.09 -23.15
C GLU A 14 15.73 70.60 -23.30
N VAL A 15 16.24 69.87 -22.31
CA VAL A 15 15.78 68.52 -22.00
C VAL A 15 14.32 68.71 -21.60
N GLY A 16 13.41 68.18 -22.40
CA GLY A 16 12.01 68.12 -22.01
C GLY A 16 11.85 67.22 -20.78
N PRO A 17 10.67 67.22 -20.13
CA PRO A 17 10.42 66.36 -18.99
C PRO A 17 10.82 64.91 -19.31
N ALA A 18 11.75 64.39 -18.52
CA ALA A 18 12.39 63.09 -18.73
C ALA A 18 11.91 62.12 -17.65
N PRO A 19 11.82 60.81 -17.92
CA PRO A 19 11.49 59.84 -16.87
C PRO A 19 12.44 59.98 -15.68
N GLU A 20 11.90 59.94 -14.46
CA GLU A 20 12.67 60.10 -13.23
C GLU A 20 13.93 59.24 -13.21
N SER A 21 15.07 59.91 -13.06
CA SER A 21 16.29 59.30 -12.57
C SER A 21 16.29 59.58 -11.07
N CYS A 22 16.31 58.53 -10.26
CA CYS A 22 16.06 58.60 -8.81
C CYS A 22 17.20 59.28 -8.03
N ASP A 23 17.51 60.54 -8.32
CA ASP A 23 18.66 61.30 -7.87
C ASP A 23 18.32 62.45 -6.90
N GLY A 24 17.05 62.55 -6.49
CA GLY A 24 16.55 63.60 -5.61
C GLY A 24 16.18 64.89 -6.32
N LEU A 25 16.01 64.85 -7.65
CA LEU A 25 15.57 65.96 -8.49
C LEU A 25 14.34 65.55 -9.29
N ASP A 26 13.34 66.43 -9.31
CA ASP A 26 12.20 66.40 -10.24
C ASP A 26 12.70 66.52 -11.71
N ASN A 27 12.84 65.39 -12.42
CA ASN A 27 13.35 65.31 -13.81
C ASN A 27 12.22 65.49 -14.84
N ASP A 28 11.01 65.10 -14.49
CA ASP A 28 9.78 65.19 -15.30
C ASP A 28 9.01 66.52 -15.09
N CYS A 29 9.38 67.31 -14.08
CA CYS A 29 8.82 68.63 -13.76
C CYS A 29 7.31 68.63 -13.43
N ASP A 30 6.70 67.52 -13.00
CA ASP A 30 5.30 67.51 -12.51
C ASP A 30 5.12 68.10 -11.10
N GLY A 31 6.21 68.28 -10.35
CA GLY A 31 6.24 68.83 -9.00
C GLY A 31 6.29 67.79 -7.87
N VAL A 32 6.37 66.50 -8.20
CA VAL A 32 6.82 65.41 -7.33
C VAL A 32 8.34 65.23 -7.51
N THR A 33 8.96 64.29 -6.81
CA THR A 33 10.40 64.02 -6.94
C THR A 33 10.63 62.54 -6.71
N ASP A 34 11.40 61.90 -7.58
CA ASP A 34 11.69 60.46 -7.59
C ASP A 34 10.42 59.59 -7.62
N GLU A 35 9.33 59.99 -8.30
CA GLU A 35 8.14 59.14 -8.41
C GLU A 35 8.36 57.91 -9.32
N GLY A 36 7.73 56.79 -8.94
CA GLY A 36 7.99 55.49 -9.57
C GLY A 36 9.26 54.78 -9.10
N CYS A 37 10.16 55.45 -8.37
CA CYS A 37 11.33 54.82 -7.74
C CYS A 37 10.91 53.87 -6.60
N ALA A 38 11.43 52.63 -6.60
CA ALA A 38 11.14 51.63 -5.57
C ALA A 38 12.00 51.80 -4.30
N CYS A 39 13.05 52.60 -4.38
CA CYS A 39 13.97 52.95 -3.29
C CYS A 39 14.86 54.15 -3.67
N ALA A 40 15.46 54.80 -2.67
CA ALA A 40 16.49 55.82 -2.88
C ALA A 40 17.87 55.16 -3.06
N PRO A 41 18.72 55.60 -4.02
CA PRO A 41 20.01 54.97 -4.29
C PRO A 41 20.93 54.85 -3.07
N GLY A 42 21.64 53.73 -2.98
CA GLY A 42 22.52 53.42 -1.86
C GLY A 42 21.79 53.04 -0.55
N ALA A 43 20.46 53.12 -0.50
CA ALA A 43 19.69 52.49 0.58
C ALA A 43 19.96 50.98 0.61
N ILE A 44 19.88 50.40 1.80
CA ILE A 44 20.07 48.97 2.04
C ILE A 44 18.78 48.42 2.67
N ARG A 45 18.36 47.24 2.23
CA ARG A 45 17.32 46.45 2.91
C ARG A 45 17.79 45.03 3.11
N ASP A 46 17.25 44.38 4.13
CA ASP A 46 17.34 42.92 4.26
C ASP A 46 16.42 42.26 3.21
N CYS A 47 16.90 41.17 2.61
CA CYS A 47 16.21 40.37 1.60
C CYS A 47 16.20 38.86 1.91
N SER A 48 16.79 38.48 3.05
CA SER A 48 16.72 37.14 3.62
C SER A 48 16.81 37.21 5.15
N ILE A 49 16.61 36.08 5.83
CA ILE A 49 16.69 35.94 7.28
C ILE A 49 17.79 34.95 7.68
N ALA A 50 18.19 34.93 8.95
CA ALA A 50 19.05 33.89 9.51
C ALA A 50 18.22 32.87 10.32
N LEU A 51 17.63 31.91 9.60
CA LEU A 51 16.92 30.75 10.16
C LEU A 51 17.25 29.52 9.31
N GLY A 52 17.42 28.36 9.95
CA GLY A 52 17.74 27.11 9.25
C GLY A 52 19.00 27.25 8.37
N PRO A 53 18.94 26.89 7.07
CA PRO A 53 20.03 27.06 6.11
C PRO A 53 20.15 28.51 5.58
N CYS A 54 19.16 29.37 5.79
CA CYS A 54 19.22 30.75 5.32
C CYS A 54 20.25 31.58 6.07
N SER A 55 20.82 32.55 5.36
CA SER A 55 21.73 33.52 5.92
C SER A 55 21.25 34.93 5.61
N LEU A 56 21.45 35.84 6.57
CA LEU A 56 21.15 37.26 6.41
C LEU A 56 21.76 37.77 5.11
N GLY A 57 20.89 38.25 4.23
CA GLY A 57 21.24 38.79 2.93
C GLY A 57 20.68 40.18 2.79
N GLN A 58 21.44 41.05 2.11
CA GLN A 58 21.05 42.42 1.86
C GLN A 58 21.03 42.73 0.36
N GLN A 59 20.13 43.65 0.00
CA GLN A 59 20.04 44.28 -1.32
C GLN A 59 20.40 45.75 -1.19
N VAL A 60 21.08 46.28 -2.20
CA VAL A 60 21.41 47.70 -2.31
C VAL A 60 20.53 48.32 -3.39
N CYS A 61 19.99 49.50 -3.14
CA CYS A 61 19.28 50.26 -4.15
C CYS A 61 20.27 50.82 -5.18
N LEU A 62 20.07 50.47 -6.45
CA LEU A 62 20.87 50.93 -7.57
C LEU A 62 20.51 52.38 -7.94
N PRO A 63 21.37 53.11 -8.70
CA PRO A 63 21.10 54.49 -9.11
C PRO A 63 19.78 54.72 -9.88
N GLY A 64 19.21 53.68 -10.49
CA GLY A 64 17.89 53.73 -11.15
C GLY A 64 16.70 53.49 -10.20
N GLY A 65 16.88 53.60 -8.89
CA GLY A 65 15.81 53.43 -7.89
C GLY A 65 15.22 52.02 -7.79
N THR A 66 15.92 51.01 -8.30
CA THR A 66 15.55 49.60 -8.19
C THR A 66 16.52 48.87 -7.26
N TRP A 67 16.01 47.88 -6.54
CA TRP A 67 16.84 46.99 -5.72
C TRP A 67 17.69 46.08 -6.60
N SER A 68 18.93 45.79 -6.19
CA SER A 68 19.81 44.86 -6.89
C SER A 68 19.18 43.47 -7.05
N ASP A 69 19.27 42.87 -8.24
CA ASP A 69 18.64 41.56 -8.54
C ASP A 69 19.03 40.47 -7.54
N SER A 70 20.30 40.43 -7.15
CA SER A 70 20.83 39.47 -6.18
C SER A 70 20.69 39.95 -4.73
N CYS A 71 20.28 39.03 -3.86
CA CYS A 71 20.45 39.12 -2.41
C CYS A 71 21.83 38.59 -2.01
N SER A 72 22.52 39.19 -1.04
CA SER A 72 23.89 38.78 -0.67
C SER A 72 23.99 37.51 0.19
N GLY A 73 22.86 36.96 0.62
CA GLY A 73 22.77 35.77 1.49
C GLY A 73 21.87 34.69 0.88
N THR A 74 21.86 33.52 1.50
CA THR A 74 20.96 32.42 1.13
C THR A 74 19.52 32.86 1.38
N VAL A 75 18.73 33.00 0.31
CA VAL A 75 17.31 33.37 0.36
C VAL A 75 16.41 32.14 0.52
N PRO A 76 15.22 32.29 1.15
CA PRO A 76 14.14 31.31 1.08
C PRO A 76 13.90 30.79 -0.34
N GLN A 77 13.87 29.47 -0.52
CA GLN A 77 13.48 28.76 -1.75
C GLN A 77 12.29 27.83 -1.45
N PRO A 78 11.43 27.48 -2.42
CA PRO A 78 10.36 26.51 -2.18
C PRO A 78 10.89 25.18 -1.64
N GLU A 79 10.16 24.53 -0.73
CA GLU A 79 10.55 23.23 -0.18
C GLU A 79 10.77 22.18 -1.28
N THR A 80 11.77 21.35 -1.03
CA THR A 80 12.02 20.08 -1.70
C THR A 80 12.27 19.05 -0.62
N CYS A 81 11.90 17.79 -0.86
CA CYS A 81 11.99 16.75 0.17
C CYS A 81 13.45 16.27 0.33
N ASP A 82 14.27 17.08 1.00
CA ASP A 82 15.70 16.89 1.21
C ASP A 82 16.12 16.92 2.69
N GLY A 83 15.17 17.13 3.61
CA GLY A 83 15.41 17.20 5.05
C GLY A 83 15.93 18.57 5.52
N VAL A 84 15.75 19.63 4.72
CA VAL A 84 16.22 20.98 5.01
C VAL A 84 15.08 21.98 4.83
N ASP A 85 14.86 22.86 5.82
CA ASP A 85 13.97 24.04 5.76
C ASP A 85 14.39 25.00 4.63
N ASN A 86 14.00 24.75 3.38
CA ASN A 86 14.51 25.47 2.21
C ASN A 86 13.99 26.92 2.17
N ASN A 87 12.77 27.17 2.65
CA ASN A 87 12.13 28.49 2.71
C ASN A 87 12.34 29.22 4.04
N CYS A 88 12.98 28.57 5.00
CA CYS A 88 13.43 29.16 6.25
C CYS A 88 12.27 29.74 7.06
N ASN A 89 11.22 28.95 7.28
CA ASN A 89 10.09 29.32 8.15
C ASN A 89 10.09 28.58 9.51
N GLY A 90 10.97 27.60 9.70
CA GLY A 90 11.10 26.82 10.92
C GLY A 90 10.37 25.47 10.93
N ALA A 91 9.65 25.13 9.86
CA ALA A 91 9.30 23.75 9.52
C ALA A 91 10.34 23.16 8.54
N VAL A 92 10.24 21.87 8.23
CA VAL A 92 11.15 21.17 7.32
C VAL A 92 10.30 20.34 6.37
N ASP A 93 10.59 20.40 5.06
CA ASP A 93 9.91 19.67 3.99
C ASP A 93 8.38 19.96 3.92
N GLU A 94 7.84 21.02 4.54
CA GLU A 94 6.40 21.19 4.65
C GLU A 94 5.73 21.55 3.30
N GLY A 95 4.57 20.95 3.06
CA GLY A 95 3.90 21.04 1.76
C GLY A 95 4.48 20.15 0.66
N VAL A 96 5.61 19.45 0.91
CA VAL A 96 6.14 18.38 0.03
C VAL A 96 6.16 16.99 0.66
N LEU A 97 5.83 16.87 1.96
CA LEU A 97 5.49 15.60 2.60
C LEU A 97 4.23 14.96 2.00
N ASN A 98 4.19 13.63 1.97
CA ASN A 98 2.99 12.85 1.69
C ASN A 98 2.00 12.85 2.89
N ARG A 99 0.86 12.16 2.77
CA ARG A 99 -0.14 12.09 3.85
C ARG A 99 0.35 11.44 5.15
N CYS A 100 1.31 10.51 5.08
CA CYS A 100 2.02 9.97 6.24
C CYS A 100 2.98 10.97 6.92
N GLY A 101 3.15 12.18 6.38
CA GLY A 101 4.10 13.16 6.90
C GLY A 101 5.56 12.79 6.65
N VAL A 102 5.84 12.01 5.61
CA VAL A 102 7.21 11.64 5.20
C VAL A 102 7.49 11.99 3.75
N CYS A 103 8.77 11.98 3.37
CA CYS A 103 9.20 12.27 2.01
C CYS A 103 9.00 11.08 1.06
N GLY A 104 8.57 11.39 -0.17
CA GLY A 104 8.46 10.43 -1.26
C GLY A 104 7.02 10.02 -1.58
N PRO A 105 6.82 8.94 -2.35
CA PRO A 105 5.49 8.38 -2.57
C PRO A 105 4.89 7.90 -1.25
N GLU A 106 3.57 7.73 -1.25
CA GLU A 106 2.85 7.03 -0.18
C GLU A 106 3.32 5.56 -0.22
N PRO A 107 3.54 4.91 0.95
CA PRO A 107 3.79 3.47 1.00
C PRO A 107 2.71 2.68 0.27
N ALA A 108 2.97 1.41 -0.04
CA ALA A 108 1.88 0.51 -0.37
C ALA A 108 1.32 -0.04 0.94
N GLU A 109 0.01 -0.25 1.00
CA GLU A 109 -0.60 -0.98 2.09
C GLU A 109 0.06 -2.36 2.31
N ILE A 110 0.06 -2.77 3.57
CA ILE A 110 0.51 -4.07 4.05
C ILE A 110 -0.57 -4.55 5.00
N CYS A 111 -0.98 -5.80 4.89
CA CYS A 111 -1.99 -6.36 5.78
C CYS A 111 -1.42 -6.60 7.18
N ASP A 112 -1.41 -5.57 8.03
CA ASP A 112 -0.89 -5.59 9.40
C ASP A 112 -1.73 -4.79 10.42
N TYR A 113 -2.94 -4.38 10.03
CA TYR A 113 -3.89 -3.57 10.82
C TYR A 113 -3.41 -2.15 11.14
N ILE A 114 -2.52 -1.63 10.29
CA ILE A 114 -2.03 -0.25 10.32
C ILE A 114 -2.33 0.39 8.97
N ASP A 115 -2.79 1.64 9.02
CA ASP A 115 -2.88 2.54 7.88
C ASP A 115 -1.44 2.92 7.45
N ASN A 116 -0.89 2.18 6.50
CA ASN A 116 0.51 2.23 6.08
C ASN A 116 0.75 3.30 5.00
N ASP A 117 -0.21 3.51 4.10
CA ASP A 117 -0.21 4.60 3.12
C ASP A 117 -0.74 5.93 3.67
N CYS A 118 -1.42 5.84 4.82
CA CYS A 118 -2.00 6.90 5.64
C CYS A 118 -3.26 7.57 5.04
N ASP A 119 -4.05 6.88 4.20
CA ASP A 119 -5.30 7.39 3.61
C ASP A 119 -6.50 7.51 4.56
N GLY A 120 -6.43 6.85 5.72
CA GLY A 120 -7.48 6.85 6.74
C GLY A 120 -8.51 5.73 6.62
N ALA A 121 -8.40 4.87 5.62
CA ALA A 121 -8.78 3.46 5.72
C ALA A 121 -7.63 2.67 6.40
N VAL A 122 -7.79 1.36 6.49
CA VAL A 122 -6.82 0.46 7.13
C VAL A 122 -6.82 -0.81 6.28
N ASP A 123 -5.64 -1.19 5.79
CA ASP A 123 -5.40 -2.36 4.97
C ASP A 123 -6.28 -2.49 3.70
N GLU A 124 -6.63 -1.38 3.04
CA GLU A 124 -7.40 -1.41 1.79
C GLU A 124 -6.55 -1.80 0.57
N GLY A 125 -7.15 -2.49 -0.40
CA GLY A 125 -6.43 -2.98 -1.58
C GLY A 125 -5.46 -4.12 -1.32
N VAL A 126 -5.09 -4.40 -0.06
CA VAL A 126 -4.40 -5.62 0.36
C VAL A 126 -5.41 -6.67 0.83
N SER A 127 -5.43 -7.80 0.14
CA SER A 127 -6.25 -8.95 0.50
C SER A 127 -5.49 -10.24 0.26
N ASN A 128 -5.61 -11.16 1.21
CA ASN A 128 -5.19 -12.55 1.06
C ASN A 128 -6.16 -13.33 0.13
N VAL A 129 -6.03 -14.66 0.11
CA VAL A 129 -6.92 -15.58 -0.62
C VAL A 129 -8.41 -15.43 -0.23
N CYS A 130 -8.69 -14.97 0.98
CA CYS A 130 -10.03 -14.79 1.55
C CYS A 130 -10.64 -13.39 1.36
N GLY A 131 -9.99 -12.51 0.58
CA GLY A 131 -10.64 -11.30 0.06
C GLY A 131 -10.79 -10.13 1.04
N GLY A 132 -10.15 -10.16 2.20
CA GLY A 132 -9.92 -8.98 3.04
C GLY A 132 -8.48 -8.91 3.50
N CYS A 133 -8.07 -7.79 4.11
CA CYS A 133 -7.02 -7.90 5.11
C CYS A 133 -7.64 -8.44 6.39
N TRP A 134 -7.71 -9.76 6.37
CA TRP A 134 -7.30 -10.49 7.53
C TRP A 134 -5.92 -11.00 7.13
N VAL A 135 -4.95 -10.93 8.05
CA VAL A 135 -4.05 -12.07 8.08
C VAL A 135 -4.94 -13.26 8.40
N VAL A 136 -5.31 -14.00 7.36
CA VAL A 136 -5.03 -15.42 7.48
C VAL A 136 -3.55 -15.48 7.79
N GLY A 137 -3.23 -15.61 9.07
CA GLY A 137 -1.86 -15.86 9.44
C GLY A 137 -1.45 -17.19 8.82
N PRO A 138 -0.21 -17.64 8.98
CA PRO A 138 0.11 -19.06 8.82
C PRO A 138 -0.68 -19.99 9.78
N GLU A 139 -1.61 -19.44 10.57
CA GLU A 139 -2.56 -20.10 11.48
C GLU A 139 -4.03 -20.07 10.98
N GLU A 140 -4.32 -19.37 9.87
CA GLU A 140 -5.50 -19.58 9.02
C GLU A 140 -5.02 -19.79 7.55
N TYR A 141 -3.71 -20.14 7.36
CA TYR A 141 -3.20 -20.86 6.18
C TYR A 141 -2.16 -22.00 6.45
N ALA A 142 -2.61 -23.18 6.91
CA ALA A 142 -2.07 -24.52 6.54
C ALA A 142 -3.08 -25.64 6.93
N LEU A 143 -3.60 -26.47 6.00
CA LEU A 143 -4.68 -26.17 5.02
C LEU A 143 -6.10 -26.86 5.03
N GLY A 144 -7.04 -26.38 4.17
CA GLY A 144 -8.43 -26.86 3.86
C GLY A 144 -8.73 -27.03 2.33
N ILE A 145 -7.66 -27.25 1.57
CA ILE A 145 -7.72 -28.28 0.52
C ILE A 145 -7.71 -29.60 1.31
N ALA A 146 -8.28 -30.68 0.78
CA ALA A 146 -8.05 -32.00 1.39
C ALA A 146 -6.67 -32.59 1.01
N ASP A 147 -5.59 -31.90 1.39
CA ASP A 147 -4.48 -32.54 2.11
C ASP A 147 -4.97 -32.67 3.58
N CYS A 148 -4.17 -33.22 4.50
CA CYS A 148 -4.45 -33.05 5.93
C CYS A 148 -3.55 -31.93 6.49
N ASP A 149 -3.82 -30.73 5.98
CA ASP A 149 -3.12 -29.47 6.25
C ASP A 149 -3.44 -28.85 7.63
N SER A 150 -4.74 -28.84 7.96
CA SER A 150 -5.42 -28.37 9.20
C SER A 150 -5.91 -26.92 9.33
N ILE A 151 -6.50 -26.33 8.28
CA ILE A 151 -7.05 -24.96 8.29
C ILE A 151 -8.36 -24.84 7.51
N ASP A 152 -8.96 -23.66 7.66
CA ASP A 152 -9.86 -23.00 6.71
C ASP A 152 -9.13 -22.24 5.54
N ASN A 153 -8.88 -22.92 4.40
CA ASN A 153 -8.03 -22.44 3.28
C ASN A 153 -8.61 -21.28 2.48
N ASP A 154 -9.90 -21.16 2.68
CA ASP A 154 -10.90 -20.60 1.82
C ASP A 154 -11.88 -19.74 2.63
N CYS A 155 -11.67 -19.66 3.96
CA CYS A 155 -12.37 -18.85 4.95
C CYS A 155 -13.89 -19.08 5.02
N ASP A 156 -14.30 -20.35 5.14
CA ASP A 156 -15.68 -20.84 5.22
C ASP A 156 -16.20 -21.08 6.67
N GLY A 157 -15.29 -21.28 7.64
CA GLY A 157 -15.55 -21.49 9.06
C GLY A 157 -15.25 -22.89 9.65
N VAL A 158 -14.70 -23.84 8.87
CA VAL A 158 -14.24 -25.18 9.34
C VAL A 158 -12.81 -25.51 8.90
N ILE A 159 -12.25 -26.64 9.36
CA ILE A 159 -10.84 -27.01 9.12
C ILE A 159 -10.69 -28.46 8.70
N ASP A 160 -9.79 -28.72 7.74
CA ASP A 160 -9.36 -30.07 7.33
C ASP A 160 -10.53 -31.03 7.04
N GLU A 161 -11.59 -30.48 6.45
CA GLU A 161 -12.83 -31.19 6.21
C GLU A 161 -12.58 -32.46 5.36
N THR A 162 -13.00 -33.64 5.83
CA THR A 162 -14.16 -33.81 6.72
C THR A 162 -13.85 -34.17 8.18
N ASP A 163 -14.06 -33.25 9.12
CA ASP A 163 -15.32 -33.00 9.85
C ASP A 163 -16.34 -34.15 10.10
N SER A 164 -16.19 -35.35 9.55
CA SER A 164 -17.06 -36.52 9.79
C SER A 164 -16.43 -37.83 9.28
N PRO A 165 -16.55 -38.96 10.01
CA PRO A 165 -15.96 -40.25 9.62
C PRO A 165 -16.56 -40.87 8.34
N VAL A 166 -15.70 -41.55 7.59
CA VAL A 166 -16.04 -42.40 6.43
C VAL A 166 -16.09 -43.87 6.88
N THR A 167 -17.19 -44.59 6.60
CA THR A 167 -17.41 -45.99 7.02
C THR A 167 -17.60 -46.94 5.82
N CYS A 168 -17.08 -48.16 5.90
CA CYS A 168 -17.13 -49.17 4.83
C CYS A 168 -17.05 -50.62 5.35
N GLY A 169 -17.66 -51.57 4.62
CA GLY A 169 -17.69 -53.02 4.96
C GLY A 169 -18.96 -53.45 5.71
N ILE A 170 -19.17 -54.77 5.85
CA ILE A 170 -20.33 -55.38 6.52
C ILE A 170 -19.81 -56.45 7.50
N GLY A 171 -20.52 -56.66 8.62
CA GLY A 171 -20.26 -57.81 9.49
C GLY A 171 -18.87 -57.78 10.13
N VAL A 172 -18.08 -58.84 9.96
CA VAL A 172 -16.68 -58.88 10.46
C VAL A 172 -15.72 -58.03 9.62
N CYS A 173 -16.18 -57.48 8.50
CA CYS A 173 -15.38 -56.68 7.56
C CYS A 173 -15.59 -55.15 7.70
N GLU A 174 -16.49 -54.66 8.58
CA GLU A 174 -16.80 -53.22 8.76
C GLU A 174 -15.67 -52.41 9.44
N ARG A 175 -15.43 -51.16 8.98
CA ARG A 175 -14.51 -50.16 9.55
C ARG A 175 -14.97 -48.71 9.32
N SER A 176 -14.48 -47.78 10.14
CA SER A 176 -14.55 -46.33 9.92
C SER A 176 -13.17 -45.67 10.01
N ILE A 177 -12.99 -44.51 9.35
CA ILE A 177 -11.80 -43.65 9.40
C ILE A 177 -12.18 -42.16 9.44
N ASP A 178 -11.44 -41.34 10.18
CA ASP A 178 -11.69 -39.89 10.40
C ASP A 178 -10.88 -38.97 9.43
N SER A 179 -10.63 -39.40 8.19
CA SER A 179 -9.89 -38.62 7.18
C SER A 179 -10.40 -38.93 5.77
N VAL A 180 -10.46 -37.91 4.90
CA VAL A 180 -10.92 -38.06 3.51
C VAL A 180 -9.79 -38.43 2.52
N CYS A 181 -8.53 -38.27 2.92
CA CYS A 181 -7.36 -38.56 2.09
C CYS A 181 -7.09 -40.07 1.91
N ASP A 182 -7.78 -40.91 2.69
CA ASP A 182 -7.68 -42.37 2.68
C ASP A 182 -8.90 -43.03 1.96
N ILE A 183 -8.65 -44.09 1.19
CA ILE A 183 -9.73 -44.94 0.65
C ILE A 183 -10.19 -45.90 1.75
N CYS A 184 -11.42 -45.75 2.23
CA CYS A 184 -12.02 -46.73 3.13
C CYS A 184 -12.19 -48.09 2.42
N GLN A 185 -11.36 -49.07 2.80
CA GLN A 185 -11.48 -50.47 2.35
C GLN A 185 -12.07 -51.37 3.45
N PRO A 186 -12.98 -52.30 3.10
CA PRO A 186 -13.41 -53.38 4.00
C PRO A 186 -12.22 -54.20 4.52
N GLY A 187 -12.39 -54.83 5.68
CA GLY A 187 -11.42 -55.77 6.22
C GLY A 187 -11.23 -57.01 5.34
N ALA A 188 -10.12 -57.72 5.54
CA ALA A 188 -9.94 -59.09 5.03
C ALA A 188 -10.25 -60.09 6.14
N PRO A 189 -10.80 -61.28 5.82
CA PRO A 189 -11.18 -62.27 6.83
C PRO A 189 -9.95 -62.78 7.60
N ALA A 190 -10.14 -63.06 8.89
CA ALA A 190 -9.04 -63.43 9.78
C ALA A 190 -8.62 -64.89 9.58
N SER A 191 -7.38 -65.08 9.11
CA SER A 191 -6.76 -66.37 8.76
C SER A 191 -7.28 -66.98 7.45
N PRO A 192 -6.44 -67.69 6.68
CA PRO A 192 -6.96 -68.59 5.67
C PRO A 192 -7.80 -69.65 6.38
N ILE A 193 -9.12 -69.57 6.19
CA ILE A 193 -9.97 -70.74 6.25
C ILE A 193 -9.34 -71.70 5.22
N GLU A 194 -9.03 -72.96 5.58
CA GLU A 194 -8.50 -73.92 4.57
C GLU A 194 -9.55 -74.33 3.52
N HIS A 195 -10.76 -73.78 3.63
CA HIS A 195 -11.61 -73.41 2.50
C HIS A 195 -11.57 -71.88 2.34
N LEU A 196 -10.56 -71.38 1.63
CA LEU A 196 -10.67 -70.04 1.05
C LEU A 196 -11.89 -70.09 0.09
N ASN A 197 -12.68 -69.01 0.02
CA ASN A 197 -13.86 -68.84 -0.85
C ASN A 197 -15.18 -69.52 -0.39
N LEU A 198 -15.65 -69.34 0.85
CA LEU A 198 -17.00 -69.78 1.24
C LEU A 198 -17.60 -69.06 2.46
N ASP A 199 -18.83 -68.58 2.28
CA ASP A 199 -19.64 -67.84 3.26
C ASP A 199 -20.44 -68.76 4.21
N ASN A 200 -20.70 -68.32 5.44
CA ASN A 200 -21.08 -69.20 6.56
C ASN A 200 -22.60 -69.20 6.82
N CYS A 201 -23.34 -69.72 5.85
CA CYS A 201 -24.77 -69.44 5.66
C CYS A 201 -25.72 -69.50 6.88
N ASN A 202 -26.63 -68.52 6.90
CA ASN A 202 -27.68 -68.21 7.88
C ASN A 202 -27.18 -67.56 9.18
N ASN A 203 -26.05 -66.86 9.16
CA ASN A 203 -25.61 -65.96 10.23
C ASN A 203 -25.81 -64.46 9.91
N ALA A 204 -26.06 -64.10 8.64
CA ALA A 204 -26.19 -62.73 8.13
C ALA A 204 -24.95 -61.85 8.40
N VAL A 205 -23.77 -62.45 8.30
CA VAL A 205 -22.45 -61.82 8.45
C VAL A 205 -21.62 -62.20 7.23
N ASP A 206 -21.12 -61.20 6.51
CA ASP A 206 -20.10 -61.36 5.47
C ASP A 206 -18.83 -61.93 6.12
N ASP A 207 -18.64 -63.26 6.04
CA ASP A 207 -17.56 -63.98 6.74
C ASP A 207 -16.30 -64.17 5.86
N ASP A 208 -16.36 -63.91 4.55
CA ASP A 208 -15.21 -63.99 3.62
C ASP A 208 -14.84 -62.68 2.90
N CYS A 209 -15.59 -61.60 3.13
CA CYS A 209 -15.39 -60.24 2.66
C CYS A 209 -15.49 -60.06 1.13
N ASP A 210 -16.35 -60.84 0.46
CA ASP A 210 -16.70 -60.63 -0.96
C ASP A 210 -17.71 -59.47 -1.20
N GLY A 211 -18.39 -59.02 -0.13
CA GLY A 211 -19.40 -57.96 -0.13
C GLY A 211 -20.84 -58.43 -0.02
N LEU A 212 -21.08 -59.73 0.16
CA LEU A 212 -22.38 -60.37 0.40
C LEU A 212 -22.37 -61.06 1.78
N THR A 213 -23.54 -61.37 2.35
CA THR A 213 -23.63 -61.92 3.73
C THR A 213 -24.14 -63.36 3.83
N ASP A 214 -24.50 -63.95 2.69
CA ASP A 214 -25.01 -65.33 2.52
C ASP A 214 -24.94 -65.72 1.02
N SER A 215 -23.77 -65.68 0.36
CA SER A 215 -23.69 -65.76 -1.12
C SER A 215 -24.05 -67.15 -1.71
N GLU A 216 -25.10 -67.22 -2.54
CA GLU A 216 -25.67 -68.49 -3.04
C GLU A 216 -24.91 -69.16 -4.21
N GLU A 217 -23.73 -68.67 -4.63
CA GLU A 217 -23.20 -68.98 -5.99
C GLU A 217 -22.27 -70.22 -6.11
N PHE A 218 -21.76 -70.80 -5.01
CA PHE A 218 -21.01 -72.09 -5.01
C PHE A 218 -21.47 -73.06 -3.89
N PRO A 219 -21.26 -74.39 -4.04
CA PRO A 219 -22.28 -75.40 -3.71
C PRO A 219 -22.41 -75.85 -2.25
N ASP A 220 -21.58 -75.34 -1.33
CA ASP A 220 -21.36 -76.01 -0.04
C ASP A 220 -22.38 -75.63 1.06
N CYS A 221 -23.19 -74.58 0.87
CA CYS A 221 -24.32 -74.29 1.77
C CYS A 221 -25.53 -75.24 1.60
N PHE A 222 -25.49 -76.18 0.66
CA PHE A 222 -26.60 -77.13 0.42
C PHE A 222 -26.17 -78.61 0.47
N SER A 223 -26.03 -79.11 1.71
CA SER A 223 -25.97 -80.54 2.11
C SER A 223 -24.63 -81.28 1.95
N LEU A 224 -23.98 -81.59 3.09
CA LEU A 224 -23.59 -82.97 3.41
C LEU A 224 -23.65 -83.25 4.92
N GLN A 225 -24.84 -83.67 5.39
CA GLN A 225 -25.01 -84.29 6.69
C GLN A 225 -24.49 -85.75 6.67
N GLY A 226 -23.35 -86.01 7.33
CA GLY A 226 -23.14 -87.26 8.06
C GLY A 226 -22.13 -88.31 7.53
N GLY A 227 -21.06 -88.50 8.32
CA GLY A 227 -20.65 -89.80 8.89
C GLY A 227 -19.82 -90.78 8.05
N GLY A 228 -18.74 -91.32 8.66
CA GLY A 228 -17.93 -92.42 8.09
C GLY A 228 -16.61 -92.62 8.81
#